data_AF-A0A060BYB7-F1
#
_entry.id   AF-A0A060BYB7-F1
#
_cell.length_a   1.000
_cell.length_b   1.000
_cell.length_c   1.000
_cell.angle_alpha   90.00
_cell.angle_beta   90.00
_cell.angle_gamma   90.00
#
_symmetry.space_group_name_H-M   'P 1'
#
loop_
_entity.id
_entity.type
_entity.pdbx_description
1 polymer ?
#
loop_
_entity_poly.entity_id
_entity_poly.type
_entity_poly.pdbx_seq_one_letter_code
_entity_poly.pdbx_strand_id
1 'polypeptide(L)'
;RFTQAGSWHLGALRASNGEFEEWVTGWDPAGPVAVGDGVVAYVASRSDQPSAVVALDLQRGKVSVVRRSSDLTVPEEYLSLPEALTWDVADGAVAHGFFYPPSAPTSPPPTRHCPPLLVMVHGGPTSATSTGFDPGCSSGPPRFAVLDVDYRGSTGYGRAYRHGP
;
A
#
# COMPACT_ATOMS: atom_id res chain seq x y z
N ARG A 1 -1.08 13.19 6.43
CA ARG A 1 -0.63 12.03 5.63
C ARG A 1 -0.07 12.51 4.31
N PHE A 2 0.91 11.82 3.77
CA PHE A 2 1.55 12.09 2.48
C PHE A 2 1.83 10.78 1.75
N THR A 3 2.19 10.83 0.48
CA THR A 3 2.56 9.64 -0.30
C THR A 3 4.01 9.67 -0.71
N GLN A 4 4.64 8.49 -0.72
CA GLN A 4 5.97 8.28 -1.28
C GLN A 4 5.98 6.94 -2.00
N ALA A 5 6.38 6.94 -3.28
CA ALA A 5 6.38 5.75 -4.14
C ALA A 5 5.05 4.97 -4.17
N GLY A 6 3.91 5.67 -4.05
CA GLY A 6 2.57 5.06 -4.03
C GLY A 6 2.07 4.64 -2.65
N SER A 7 2.96 4.49 -1.65
CA SER A 7 2.59 4.16 -0.28
C SER A 7 2.18 5.40 0.50
N TRP A 8 1.21 5.25 1.42
CA TRP A 8 0.77 6.32 2.30
C TRP A 8 1.54 6.31 3.61
N HIS A 9 1.92 7.49 4.07
CA HIS A 9 2.71 7.69 5.28
C HIS A 9 2.03 8.71 6.22
N LEU A 10 2.28 8.56 7.51
CA LEU A 10 1.81 9.49 8.54
C LEU A 10 2.97 10.41 8.97
N GLY A 11 2.65 11.65 9.26
CA GLY A 11 3.64 12.63 9.72
C GLY A 11 2.98 13.91 10.16
N ALA A 12 3.77 14.78 10.78
CA ALA A 12 3.36 16.08 11.28
C ALA A 12 4.16 17.20 10.62
N LEU A 13 3.51 18.33 10.43
CA LEU A 13 4.11 19.56 9.97
C LEU A 13 3.99 20.60 11.08
N ARG A 14 5.11 21.19 11.49
CA ARG A 14 5.13 22.29 12.44
C ARG A 14 4.68 23.57 11.73
N ALA A 15 3.49 24.04 12.08
CA ALA A 15 2.86 25.18 11.41
C ALA A 15 3.67 26.49 11.48
N SER A 16 4.51 26.67 12.51
CA SER A 16 5.27 27.91 12.70
C SER A 16 6.47 28.07 11.76
N ASN A 17 7.05 26.98 11.26
CA ASN A 17 8.27 27.02 10.45
C ASN A 17 8.28 26.04 9.27
N GLY A 18 7.24 25.22 9.11
CA GLY A 18 7.15 24.22 8.06
C GLY A 18 8.08 23.01 8.23
N GLU A 19 8.69 22.82 9.40
CA GLU A 19 9.46 21.60 9.66
C GLU A 19 8.53 20.40 9.62
N PHE A 20 8.96 19.37 8.90
CA PHE A 20 8.21 18.14 8.68
C PHE A 20 8.88 16.97 9.39
N GLU A 21 8.06 16.13 10.02
CA GLU A 21 8.47 14.89 10.67
C GLU A 21 7.58 13.75 10.17
N GLU A 22 8.20 12.66 9.73
CA GLU A 22 7.50 11.40 9.47
C GLU A 22 7.38 10.57 10.75
N TRP A 23 6.22 9.96 10.95
CA TRP A 23 5.97 9.02 12.04
C TRP A 23 5.87 7.59 11.51
N VAL A 24 6.91 6.80 11.78
CA VAL A 24 6.97 5.39 11.38
C VAL A 24 6.17 4.53 12.38
N THR A 25 4.91 4.27 12.06
CA THR A 25 3.99 3.52 12.94
C THR A 25 3.88 2.05 12.58
N GLY A 26 4.42 1.64 11.42
CA GLY A 26 4.20 0.32 10.83
C GLY A 26 2.78 0.13 10.27
N TRP A 27 2.05 1.22 10.06
CA TRP A 27 0.69 1.25 9.52
C TRP A 27 0.53 2.39 8.52
N ASP A 28 0.00 2.08 7.34
CA ASP A 28 -0.19 3.05 6.27
C ASP A 28 -1.57 3.72 6.44
N PRO A 29 -1.70 5.06 6.52
CA PRO A 29 -2.99 5.72 6.67
C PRO A 29 -3.87 5.62 5.41
N ALA A 30 -4.83 4.71 5.45
CA ALA A 30 -5.75 4.42 4.35
C ALA A 30 -7.01 5.32 4.33
N GLY A 31 -7.28 6.07 5.38
CA GLY A 31 -8.51 6.86 5.49
C GLY A 31 -8.37 8.16 6.30
N PRO A 32 -9.47 8.60 6.93
CA PRO A 32 -9.47 9.79 7.78
C PRO A 32 -8.47 9.67 8.94
N VAL A 33 -7.93 10.82 9.33
CA VAL A 33 -7.06 11.00 10.50
C VAL A 33 -7.74 12.02 11.41
N ALA A 34 -7.82 11.71 12.70
CA ALA A 34 -8.33 12.58 13.74
C ALA A 34 -7.29 12.74 14.84
N VAL A 35 -7.27 13.90 15.49
CA VAL A 35 -6.33 14.21 16.57
C VAL A 35 -7.10 14.85 17.72
N GLY A 36 -6.83 14.39 18.95
CA GLY A 36 -7.41 14.92 20.17
C GLY A 36 -6.70 14.35 21.39
N ASP A 37 -6.59 15.14 22.46
CA ASP A 37 -6.01 14.72 23.76
C ASP A 37 -4.63 14.03 23.66
N GLY A 38 -3.78 14.50 22.75
CA GLY A 38 -2.44 13.92 22.53
C GLY A 38 -2.45 12.56 21.82
N VAL A 39 -3.57 12.17 21.22
CA VAL A 39 -3.71 10.93 20.45
C VAL A 39 -4.04 11.24 18.99
N VAL A 40 -3.41 10.51 18.08
CA VAL A 40 -3.73 10.49 16.66
C VAL A 40 -4.42 9.18 16.34
N ALA A 41 -5.68 9.23 15.95
CA ALA A 41 -6.47 8.08 15.54
C ALA A 41 -6.67 8.09 14.02
N TYR A 42 -6.49 6.94 13.36
CA TYR A 42 -6.60 6.86 11.92
C TYR A 42 -7.03 5.47 11.46
N VAL A 43 -7.72 5.44 10.31
CA VAL A 43 -7.96 4.20 9.57
C VAL A 43 -6.70 3.86 8.81
N ALA A 44 -6.18 2.66 9.02
CA ALA A 44 -4.90 2.24 8.50
C ALA A 44 -4.94 0.85 7.85
N SER A 45 -4.02 0.64 6.93
CA SER A 45 -3.78 -0.63 6.25
C SER A 45 -2.37 -1.14 6.56
N ARG A 46 -2.18 -2.44 6.36
CA ARG A 46 -0.89 -3.11 6.28
C ARG A 46 -1.00 -4.18 5.20
N SER A 47 0.11 -4.56 4.60
CA SER A 47 0.16 -5.57 3.52
C SER A 47 -0.03 -7.01 4.01
N ASP A 48 0.12 -7.26 5.31
CA ASP A 48 0.18 -8.60 5.91
C ASP A 48 -1.05 -8.95 6.77
N GLN A 49 -1.96 -8.00 7.00
CA GLN A 49 -3.11 -8.23 7.85
C GLN A 49 -4.26 -7.25 7.55
N PRO A 50 -5.50 -7.58 7.96
CA PRO A 50 -6.66 -6.73 7.76
C PRO A 50 -6.47 -5.29 8.27
N SER A 51 -7.08 -4.34 7.57
CA SER A 51 -7.12 -2.94 7.96
C SER A 51 -7.64 -2.74 9.39
N ALA A 52 -7.25 -1.64 10.03
CA ALA A 52 -7.60 -1.37 11.41
C ALA A 52 -7.81 0.12 11.69
N VAL A 53 -8.55 0.41 12.75
CA VAL A 53 -8.45 1.69 13.45
C VAL A 53 -7.25 1.60 14.39
N VAL A 54 -6.31 2.54 14.21
CA VAL A 54 -5.04 2.60 14.95
C VAL A 54 -4.97 3.92 15.72
N ALA A 55 -4.41 3.87 16.93
CA ALA A 55 -4.13 5.03 17.76
C ALA A 55 -2.63 5.17 18.00
N LEU A 56 -2.11 6.39 17.87
CA LEU A 56 -0.75 6.79 18.24
C LEU A 56 -0.84 7.76 19.42
N ASP A 57 -0.34 7.35 20.58
CA ASP A 57 -0.12 8.23 21.75
C ASP A 57 1.15 9.06 21.48
N LEU A 58 0.97 10.38 21.33
CA LEU A 58 2.06 11.30 21.00
C LEU A 58 3.02 11.56 22.15
N GLN A 59 2.61 11.36 23.40
CA GLN A 59 3.50 11.52 24.56
C GLN A 59 4.42 10.32 24.71
N ARG A 60 3.90 9.12 24.46
CA ARG A 60 4.62 7.85 24.64
C ARG A 60 5.24 7.31 23.35
N GLY A 61 4.87 7.86 22.19
CA GLY A 61 5.19 7.27 20.89
C GLY A 61 4.59 5.88 20.70
N LYS A 62 3.52 5.54 21.44
CA LYS A 62 2.96 4.18 21.47
C LYS A 62 1.88 4.04 20.41
N VAL A 63 2.08 3.10 19.50
CA VAL A 63 1.08 2.67 18.52
C VAL A 63 0.25 1.51 19.09
N SER A 64 -1.07 1.57 18.99
CA SER A 64 -1.98 0.50 19.38
C SER A 64 -3.10 0.30 18.37
N VAL A 65 -3.51 -0.94 18.20
CA VAL A 65 -4.68 -1.30 17.39
C VAL A 65 -5.92 -1.17 18.27
N VAL A 66 -6.86 -0.31 17.87
CA VAL A 66 -8.15 -0.15 18.55
C VAL A 66 -9.11 -1.25 18.09
N ARG A 67 -9.21 -1.48 16.78
CA ARG A 67 -10.08 -2.51 16.20
C ARG A 67 -9.61 -2.90 14.80
N ARG A 68 -9.55 -4.21 14.53
CA ARG A 68 -9.37 -4.73 13.16
C ARG A 68 -10.70 -4.87 12.44
N SER A 69 -10.68 -4.73 11.12
CA SER A 69 -11.84 -4.94 10.25
C SER A 69 -12.28 -6.40 10.19
N SER A 70 -11.35 -7.35 10.40
CA SER A 70 -11.65 -8.78 10.55
C SER A 70 -10.57 -9.49 11.39
N ASP A 71 -10.88 -10.72 11.81
CA ASP A 71 -9.96 -11.62 12.52
C ASP A 71 -9.24 -12.60 11.57
N LEU A 72 -9.26 -12.33 10.26
CA LEU A 72 -8.58 -13.15 9.27
C LEU A 72 -7.06 -13.10 9.48
N THR A 73 -6.45 -14.28 9.56
CA THR A 73 -5.01 -14.46 9.62
C THR A 73 -4.58 -15.34 8.46
N VAL A 74 -3.59 -14.90 7.69
CA VAL A 74 -2.95 -15.66 6.62
C VAL A 74 -1.54 -16.03 7.09
N PRO A 75 -1.12 -17.30 7.02
CA PRO A 75 0.25 -17.66 7.36
C PRO A 75 1.24 -16.98 6.42
N GLU A 76 2.40 -16.60 6.96
CA GLU A 76 3.40 -15.79 6.25
C GLU A 76 3.85 -16.43 4.93
N GLU A 77 3.94 -17.77 4.88
CA GLU A 77 4.30 -18.49 3.66
C GLU A 77 3.30 -18.31 2.52
N TYR A 78 2.04 -17.99 2.81
CA TYR A 78 1.01 -17.73 1.80
C TYR A 78 0.86 -16.26 1.45
N LEU A 79 1.56 -15.36 2.16
CA LEU A 79 1.53 -13.93 1.90
C LEU A 79 2.45 -13.57 0.73
N SER A 80 1.86 -12.91 -0.26
CA SER A 80 2.59 -12.14 -1.26
C SER A 80 2.60 -10.67 -0.88
N LEU A 81 3.79 -10.13 -0.60
CA LEU A 81 3.95 -8.73 -0.20
C LEU A 81 4.19 -7.85 -1.45
N PRO A 82 3.62 -6.64 -1.48
CA PRO A 82 3.78 -5.72 -2.61
C PRO A 82 5.20 -5.17 -2.70
N GLU A 83 5.76 -5.22 -3.90
CA GLU A 83 7.00 -4.54 -4.28
C GLU A 83 6.68 -3.36 -5.21
N ALA A 84 7.04 -2.15 -4.80
CA ALA A 84 6.86 -0.97 -5.66
C ALA A 84 7.72 -1.10 -6.92
N LEU A 85 7.10 -0.97 -8.09
CA LEU A 85 7.73 -1.13 -9.39
C LEU A 85 7.50 0.11 -10.27
N THR A 86 8.49 0.43 -11.10
CA THR A 86 8.37 1.43 -12.16
C THR A 86 8.90 0.89 -13.47
N TRP A 87 8.31 1.29 -14.59
CA TRP A 87 8.76 0.88 -15.92
C TRP A 87 8.47 1.96 -16.96
N ASP A 88 9.30 2.00 -18.00
CA ASP A 88 9.13 2.92 -19.11
C ASP A 88 7.91 2.54 -19.96
N VAL A 89 7.17 3.56 -20.40
CA VAL A 89 6.08 3.45 -21.35
C VAL A 89 6.34 4.37 -22.56
N ALA A 90 5.38 4.44 -23.49
CA ALA A 90 5.49 5.29 -24.68
C ALA A 90 5.80 6.76 -24.31
N ASP A 91 6.43 7.47 -25.24
CA ASP A 91 6.75 8.90 -25.13
C ASP A 91 7.68 9.27 -23.96
N GLY A 92 8.46 8.30 -23.47
CA GLY A 92 9.43 8.51 -22.38
C GLY A 92 8.78 8.74 -21.01
N ALA A 93 7.49 8.42 -20.87
CA ALA A 93 6.81 8.45 -19.59
C ALA A 93 7.13 7.19 -18.76
N VAL A 94 6.91 7.29 -17.45
CA VAL A 94 7.10 6.18 -16.50
C VAL A 94 5.73 5.78 -15.94
N ALA A 95 5.47 4.49 -15.85
CA ALA A 95 4.31 3.94 -15.15
C ALA A 95 4.72 3.42 -13.76
N HIS A 96 3.75 3.37 -12.85
CA HIS A 96 3.93 2.90 -11.49
C HIS A 96 3.00 1.73 -11.19
N GLY A 97 3.34 0.94 -10.17
CA GLY A 97 2.46 -0.10 -9.66
C GLY A 97 3.11 -0.91 -8.56
N PHE A 98 2.40 -1.94 -8.12
CA PHE A 98 2.90 -2.92 -7.16
C PHE A 98 2.94 -4.31 -7.78
N PHE A 99 4.09 -4.95 -7.66
CA PHE A 99 4.30 -6.33 -8.04
C PHE A 99 4.16 -7.23 -6.82
N TYR A 100 3.31 -8.25 -6.93
CA TYR A 100 3.11 -9.28 -5.93
C TYR A 100 3.68 -10.58 -6.50
N PRO A 101 4.82 -11.08 -5.97
CA PRO A 101 5.40 -12.33 -6.44
C PRO A 101 4.44 -13.50 -6.13
N PRO A 102 4.49 -14.62 -6.87
CA PRO A 102 3.70 -15.79 -6.49
C PRO A 102 4.08 -16.24 -5.08
N SER A 103 3.08 -16.46 -4.22
CA SER A 103 3.30 -17.06 -2.90
C SER A 103 3.67 -18.54 -3.05
N ALA A 104 4.67 -19.02 -2.30
CA ALA A 104 5.20 -20.39 -2.38
C ALA A 104 4.79 -21.20 -1.12
N PRO A 105 4.67 -22.55 -1.14
CA PRO A 105 5.36 -23.47 -2.05
C PRO A 105 4.52 -24.72 -2.43
N THR A 106 4.04 -24.83 -3.68
CA THR A 106 3.56 -26.15 -4.18
C THR A 106 4.11 -26.46 -5.56
N SER A 107 5.26 -27.14 -5.51
CA SER A 107 6.10 -27.62 -6.60
C SER A 107 6.84 -26.54 -7.39
N PRO A 108 8.13 -26.78 -7.72
CA PRO A 108 8.80 -26.01 -8.76
C PRO A 108 7.94 -26.06 -10.04
N PRO A 109 7.87 -24.97 -10.81
CA PRO A 109 7.14 -24.97 -12.06
C PRO A 109 7.61 -26.17 -12.89
N PRO A 110 6.70 -26.94 -13.50
CA PRO A 110 7.05 -28.20 -14.17
C PRO A 110 8.06 -28.06 -15.33
N THR A 111 8.46 -26.85 -15.70
CA THR A 111 9.46 -26.53 -16.72
C THR A 111 10.01 -25.10 -16.48
N ARG A 112 11.06 -24.69 -17.21
CA ARG A 112 11.70 -23.34 -17.20
C ARG A 112 10.76 -22.20 -17.65
N HIS A 113 9.53 -22.13 -17.15
CA HIS A 113 8.56 -21.12 -17.55
C HIS A 113 8.27 -20.21 -16.36
N CYS A 114 8.26 -18.91 -16.63
CA CYS A 114 7.84 -17.89 -15.68
C CYS A 114 6.38 -18.14 -15.26
N PRO A 115 6.00 -17.76 -14.02
CA PRO A 115 4.61 -17.81 -13.59
C PRO A 115 3.73 -16.94 -14.49
N PRO A 116 2.46 -17.29 -14.73
CA PRO A 116 1.51 -16.39 -15.35
C PRO A 116 1.37 -15.09 -14.53
N LEU A 117 1.22 -13.96 -15.22
CA LEU A 117 1.02 -12.65 -14.63
C LEU A 117 -0.45 -12.23 -14.76
N LEU A 118 -1.09 -11.93 -13.63
CA LEU A 118 -2.38 -11.25 -13.59
C LEU A 118 -2.12 -9.74 -13.52
N VAL A 119 -2.58 -8.99 -14.52
CA VAL A 119 -2.50 -7.53 -14.51
C VAL A 119 -3.84 -6.96 -14.08
N MET A 120 -3.82 -6.14 -13.03
CA MET A 120 -4.99 -5.47 -12.49
C MET A 120 -4.94 -3.97 -12.76
N VAL A 121 -6.12 -3.40 -12.97
CA VAL A 121 -6.30 -1.97 -13.22
C VAL A 121 -7.45 -1.50 -12.34
N HIS A 122 -7.17 -0.56 -11.44
CA HIS A 122 -8.19 -0.03 -10.55
C HIS A 122 -9.20 0.88 -11.28
N GLY A 123 -10.41 0.98 -10.71
CA GLY A 123 -11.45 1.88 -11.21
C GLY A 123 -11.21 3.35 -10.85
N GLY A 124 -12.06 4.22 -11.43
CA GLY A 124 -12.07 5.68 -11.20
C GLY A 124 -10.84 6.42 -11.73
N PRO A 125 -10.92 7.70 -12.13
CA PRO A 125 -9.75 8.44 -12.59
C PRO A 125 -8.97 9.13 -11.45
N THR A 126 -9.39 9.00 -10.19
CA THR A 126 -8.76 9.67 -9.02
C THR A 126 -8.61 8.70 -7.85
N SER A 127 -8.21 7.46 -8.18
CA SER A 127 -7.78 6.45 -7.22
C SER A 127 -6.32 6.12 -7.47
N ALA A 128 -5.75 5.30 -6.60
CA ALA A 128 -4.52 4.55 -6.84
C ALA A 128 -4.73 3.14 -6.29
N THR A 129 -3.87 2.20 -6.64
CA THR A 129 -3.76 0.95 -5.88
C THR A 129 -3.22 1.22 -4.47
N SER A 130 -3.44 0.26 -3.58
CA SER A 130 -3.03 0.30 -2.19
C SER A 130 -2.11 -0.89 -1.89
N THR A 131 -1.09 -0.66 -1.07
CA THR A 131 -0.28 -1.69 -0.43
C THR A 131 -1.01 -2.43 0.69
N GLY A 132 -2.25 -2.03 1.00
CA GLY A 132 -3.06 -2.68 2.02
C GLY A 132 -3.40 -4.12 1.66
N PHE A 133 -3.56 -4.95 2.68
CA PHE A 133 -3.90 -6.36 2.56
C PHE A 133 -5.19 -6.54 1.77
N ASP A 134 -5.05 -7.12 0.58
CA ASP A 134 -6.13 -7.57 -0.27
C ASP A 134 -5.97 -9.09 -0.45
N PRO A 135 -6.87 -9.92 0.09
CA PRO A 135 -6.79 -11.37 -0.07
C PRO A 135 -6.68 -11.85 -1.53
N GLY A 136 -7.22 -11.08 -2.49
CA GLY A 136 -7.14 -11.38 -3.91
C GLY A 136 -5.71 -11.28 -4.46
N CYS A 137 -4.92 -10.34 -3.95
CA CYS A 137 -3.53 -10.10 -4.36
C CYS A 137 -2.55 -10.84 -3.45
N SER A 138 -2.69 -10.62 -2.14
CA SER A 138 -1.78 -11.05 -1.09
C SER A 138 -1.89 -12.53 -0.77
N SER A 139 -2.99 -13.19 -1.14
CA SER A 139 -3.20 -14.63 -0.95
C SER A 139 -3.90 -15.29 -2.15
N GLY A 140 -3.71 -14.72 -3.34
CA GLY A 140 -4.25 -15.26 -4.59
C GLY A 140 -3.72 -16.67 -4.90
N PRO A 141 -4.21 -17.34 -5.95
CA PRO A 141 -3.78 -18.70 -6.27
C PRO A 141 -2.25 -18.77 -6.41
N PRO A 142 -1.56 -19.76 -5.79
CA PRO A 142 -0.12 -19.78 -5.53
C PRO A 142 0.78 -19.85 -6.79
N ARG A 143 0.19 -19.74 -7.98
CA ARG A 143 0.89 -19.86 -9.27
C ARG A 143 0.91 -18.56 -10.05
N PHE A 144 0.19 -17.53 -9.64
CA PHE A 144 0.15 -16.25 -10.34
C PHE A 144 1.03 -15.23 -9.64
N ALA A 145 1.77 -14.46 -10.44
CA ALA A 145 2.22 -13.14 -10.01
C ALA A 145 1.10 -12.14 -10.27
N VAL A 146 1.03 -11.06 -9.50
CA VAL A 146 0.08 -9.96 -9.73
C VAL A 146 0.85 -8.68 -9.99
N LEU A 147 0.46 -7.93 -11.01
CA LEU A 147 0.90 -6.55 -11.22
C LEU A 147 -0.33 -5.65 -11.11
N ASP A 148 -0.37 -4.86 -10.04
CA ASP A 148 -1.42 -3.87 -9.83
C ASP A 148 -0.92 -2.50 -10.32
N VAL A 149 -1.56 -1.98 -11.37
CA VAL A 149 -1.04 -0.84 -12.15
C VAL A 149 -1.68 0.46 -11.70
N ASP A 150 -0.82 1.40 -11.30
CA ASP A 150 -1.16 2.82 -11.21
C ASP A 150 -0.89 3.48 -12.57
N TYR A 151 -1.93 3.60 -13.38
CA TYR A 151 -1.84 4.22 -14.70
C TYR A 151 -1.85 5.76 -14.62
N ARG A 152 -1.44 6.42 -15.70
CA ARG A 152 -1.51 7.90 -15.78
C ARG A 152 -2.93 8.38 -15.46
N GLY A 153 -3.06 9.30 -14.51
CA GLY A 153 -4.35 9.65 -13.90
C GLY A 153 -4.43 9.26 -12.43
N SER A 154 -3.69 8.23 -12.01
CA SER A 154 -3.66 7.78 -10.62
C SER A 154 -3.13 8.84 -9.67
N THR A 155 -3.54 8.73 -8.42
CA THR A 155 -3.08 9.61 -7.33
C THR A 155 -1.78 9.09 -6.70
N GLY A 156 -1.17 9.84 -5.77
CA GLY A 156 0.01 9.37 -5.04
C GLY A 156 1.37 9.68 -5.68
N TYR A 157 1.40 10.00 -6.98
CA TYR A 157 2.62 10.29 -7.76
C TYR A 157 2.77 11.77 -8.15
N GLY A 158 2.04 12.65 -7.46
CA GLY A 158 2.06 14.09 -7.70
C GLY A 158 1.06 14.57 -8.75
N ARG A 159 0.97 15.90 -8.89
CA ARG A 159 -0.06 16.57 -9.69
C ARG A 159 0.11 16.29 -11.20
N ALA A 160 1.35 16.33 -11.70
CA ALA A 160 1.64 16.11 -13.12
C ALA A 160 1.18 14.71 -13.56
N TYR A 161 1.42 13.68 -12.73
CA TYR A 161 1.01 12.32 -13.01
C TYR A 161 -0.51 12.16 -13.10
N ARG A 162 -1.25 12.80 -12.18
CA ARG A 162 -2.72 12.73 -12.10
C ARG A 162 -3.44 13.43 -13.25
N HIS A 163 -2.91 14.55 -13.75
CA HIS A 163 -3.59 15.31 -14.81
C HIS A 163 -3.09 14.97 -16.20
N GLY A 164 -1.94 14.27 -16.30
CA GLY A 164 -1.20 14.16 -17.54
C GLY A 164 -0.64 15.52 -18.00
N PRO A 165 0.22 15.53 -19.03
CA PRO A 165 0.39 16.71 -19.87
C PRO A 165 -0.92 17.07 -20.58
#